data_AF-A0A7Y4T640-F1
#
_entry.id   AF-A0A7Y4T640-F1
#
_cell.length_a   1.000
_cell.length_b   1.000
_cell.length_c   1.000
_cell.angle_alpha   90.00
_cell.angle_beta   90.00
_cell.angle_gamma   90.00
#
_symmetry.space_group_name_H-M   'P 1'
#
loop_
_entity.id
_entity.type
_entity.pdbx_description
1 polymer ?
#
loop_
_entity_poly.entity_id
_entity_poly.type
_entity_poly.pdbx_seq_one_letter_code
_entity_poly.pdbx_strand_id
1 'polypeptide(L)'
;MRHYLLIIVLFFLTCFFLLPLLNIEDPVRTISLSLWGEETQAKLVEHICKPDRTYWYVYTVKGKDYRQQYNGYVEKLDQQIEENSRCKGVLSNAPEIKITYFPLFSFWSEPVDHIEFSVIEKIMYILIKVIGILILLFTFFRR
;
A
#
# COMPACT_ATOMS: atom_id res chain seq x y z
N MET A 1 -4.34 32.72 9.06
CA MET A 1 -4.13 32.08 7.74
C MET A 1 -2.79 31.38 7.60
N ARG A 2 -1.64 32.04 7.83
CA ARG A 2 -0.30 31.44 7.62
C ARG A 2 -0.07 30.12 8.36
N HIS A 3 -0.52 30.01 9.60
CA HIS A 3 -0.38 28.77 10.39
C HIS A 3 -1.22 27.61 9.86
N TYR A 4 -2.45 27.86 9.42
CA TYR A 4 -3.30 26.81 8.83
C TYR A 4 -2.75 26.31 7.49
N LEU A 5 -2.24 27.22 6.65
CA LEU A 5 -1.56 26.84 5.41
C LEU A 5 -0.31 25.99 5.69
N LEU A 6 0.48 26.36 6.71
CA LEU A 6 1.65 25.60 7.14
C LEU A 6 1.27 24.18 7.60
N ILE A 7 0.20 24.06 8.40
CA ILE A 7 -0.30 22.75 8.88
C ILE A 7 -0.72 21.87 7.70
N ILE A 8 -1.42 22.43 6.70
CA ILE A 8 -1.83 21.68 5.50
C ILE A 8 -0.60 21.21 4.72
N VAL A 9 0.37 22.08 4.48
CA VAL A 9 1.61 21.73 3.77
C VAL A 9 2.37 20.63 4.51
N LEU A 10 2.46 20.72 5.83
CA LEU A 10 3.17 19.74 6.65
C LEU A 10 2.43 18.41 6.76
N PHE A 11 1.10 18.43 6.74
CA PHE A 11 0.29 17.22 6.63
C PHE A 11 0.64 16.47 5.34
N PHE A 12 0.63 17.15 4.19
CA PHE A 12 1.01 16.54 2.92
C PHE A 12 2.47 16.07 2.91
N LEU A 13 3.41 16.85 3.46
CA LEU A 13 4.81 16.41 3.58
C LEU A 13 4.94 15.16 4.45
N THR A 14 4.18 15.07 5.54
CA THR A 14 4.19 13.92 6.43
C THR A 14 3.64 12.68 5.73
N CYS A 15 2.50 12.79 5.06
CA CYS A 15 1.87 11.68 4.35
C CYS A 15 2.72 11.18 3.17
N PHE A 16 3.22 12.09 2.32
CA PHE A 16 3.92 11.71 1.09
C PHE A 16 5.40 11.36 1.28
N PHE A 17 6.06 11.88 2.32
CA PHE A 17 7.51 11.67 2.51
C PHE A 17 7.85 10.97 3.83
N LEU A 18 7.28 11.42 4.96
CA LEU A 18 7.69 10.90 6.28
C LEU A 18 7.15 9.49 6.55
N LEU A 19 5.85 9.25 6.32
CA LEU A 19 5.24 7.94 6.58
C LEU A 19 5.83 6.84 5.68
N PRO A 20 6.02 7.04 4.36
CA PRO A 20 6.66 6.06 3.51
C PRO A 20 8.11 5.77 3.92
N LEU A 21 8.86 6.78 4.37
CA LEU A 21 10.23 6.60 4.87
C LEU A 21 10.28 5.68 6.11
N LEU A 22 9.22 5.70 6.92
CA LEU A 22 9.08 4.87 8.12
C LEU A 22 8.39 3.52 7.85
N ASN A 23 8.13 3.18 6.58
CA ASN A 23 7.33 2.02 6.17
C ASN A 23 5.92 1.98 6.81
N ILE A 24 5.38 3.14 7.16
CA ILE A 24 4.00 3.27 7.64
C ILE A 24 3.11 3.47 6.43
N GLU A 25 2.03 2.70 6.36
CA GLU A 25 1.06 2.79 5.28
C GLU A 25 0.44 4.20 5.22
N ASP A 26 0.58 4.86 4.07
CA ASP A 26 0.14 6.23 3.82
C ASP A 26 -1.39 6.27 3.60
N PRO A 27 -2.15 7.02 4.43
CA PRO A 27 -3.60 7.15 4.25
C PRO A 27 -3.98 7.74 2.89
N VAL A 28 -3.14 8.59 2.29
CA VAL A 28 -3.40 9.15 0.95
C VAL A 28 -3.34 8.06 -0.10
N ARG A 29 -2.30 7.20 -0.07
CA ARG A 29 -2.21 6.03 -0.95
C ARG A 29 -3.44 5.13 -0.79
N THR A 30 -3.82 4.79 0.44
CA THR A 30 -5.00 3.94 0.70
C THR A 30 -6.27 4.55 0.12
N ILE A 31 -6.51 5.85 0.34
CA ILE A 31 -7.66 6.57 -0.24
C ILE A 31 -7.58 6.55 -1.78
N SER A 32 -6.42 6.87 -2.33
CA SER A 32 -6.22 6.97 -3.77
C SER A 32 -6.51 5.66 -4.51
N LEU A 33 -5.99 4.56 -3.97
CA LEU A 33 -6.25 3.22 -4.51
C LEU A 33 -7.72 2.81 -4.37
N SER A 34 -8.41 3.29 -3.35
CA SER A 34 -9.81 2.91 -3.10
C SER A 34 -10.80 3.64 -3.99
N LEU A 35 -10.58 4.93 -4.23
CA LEU A 35 -11.53 5.78 -4.96
C LEU A 35 -11.22 5.88 -6.45
N TRP A 36 -9.95 5.79 -6.82
CA TRP A 36 -9.49 6.01 -8.19
C TRP A 36 -8.53 4.91 -8.67
N GLY A 37 -8.50 3.76 -7.98
CA GLY A 37 -7.73 2.62 -8.40
C GLY A 37 -8.32 1.96 -9.65
N GLU A 38 -7.45 1.52 -10.55
CA GLU A 38 -7.80 0.66 -11.68
C GLU A 38 -7.22 -0.74 -11.47
N GLU A 39 -7.93 -1.76 -11.94
CA GLU A 39 -7.46 -3.14 -11.85
C GLU A 39 -6.55 -3.49 -13.03
N THR A 40 -5.50 -4.28 -12.76
CA THR A 40 -4.69 -4.93 -13.79
C THR A 40 -4.20 -6.30 -13.32
N GLN A 41 -3.67 -7.09 -14.24
CA GLN A 41 -3.04 -8.36 -13.94
C GLN A 41 -1.57 -8.16 -13.60
N ALA A 42 -1.11 -8.89 -12.59
CA ALA A 42 0.28 -8.97 -12.18
C ALA A 42 0.71 -10.44 -12.07
N LYS A 43 2.01 -10.69 -12.12
CA LYS A 43 2.61 -11.99 -11.84
C LYS A 43 3.33 -11.94 -10.51
N LEU A 44 2.99 -12.84 -9.61
CA LEU A 44 3.69 -12.98 -8.34
C LEU A 44 5.03 -13.68 -8.60
N VAL A 45 6.14 -12.98 -8.37
CA VAL A 45 7.49 -13.45 -8.71
C VAL A 45 8.27 -13.92 -7.50
N GLU A 46 8.02 -13.38 -6.31
CA GLU A 46 8.71 -13.80 -5.09
C GLU A 46 7.77 -13.78 -3.89
N HIS A 47 7.97 -14.75 -3.00
CA HIS A 47 7.29 -14.83 -1.72
C HIS A 47 8.30 -15.15 -0.61
N ILE A 48 8.44 -14.20 0.32
CA ILE A 48 9.36 -14.28 1.46
C ILE A 48 8.52 -14.22 2.74
N CYS A 49 8.85 -15.05 3.73
CA CYS A 49 8.10 -15.13 4.99
C CYS A 49 8.94 -14.76 6.23
N LYS A 50 10.20 -14.36 6.05
CA LYS A 50 11.12 -13.95 7.12
C LYS A 50 11.97 -12.75 6.66
N PRO A 51 12.14 -11.69 7.45
CA PRO A 51 11.59 -11.48 8.80
C PRO A 51 10.07 -11.25 8.80
N ASP A 52 9.56 -10.57 7.78
CA ASP A 52 8.13 -10.33 7.56
C ASP A 52 7.64 -11.04 6.30
N ARG A 53 6.32 -11.24 6.22
CA ARG A 53 5.71 -11.80 5.02
C ARG A 53 5.55 -10.75 3.93
N THR A 54 6.17 -10.98 2.79
CA THR A 54 6.21 -10.05 1.67
C THR A 54 5.91 -10.76 0.36
N TYR A 55 5.09 -10.13 -0.47
CA TYR A 55 4.73 -10.59 -1.81
C TYR A 55 5.32 -9.63 -2.84
N TRP A 56 6.15 -10.15 -3.73
CA TRP A 56 6.70 -9.39 -4.85
C TRP A 56 5.96 -9.76 -6.12
N TYR A 57 5.54 -8.74 -6.86
CA TYR A 57 4.83 -8.94 -8.11
C TYR A 57 5.29 -7.95 -9.18
N VAL A 58 5.15 -8.38 -10.42
CA VAL A 58 5.49 -7.59 -11.61
C VAL A 58 4.25 -7.40 -12.48
N TYR A 59 4.12 -6.21 -13.06
CA TYR A 59 3.00 -5.87 -13.93
C TYR A 59 3.40 -4.77 -14.92
N THR A 60 2.70 -4.73 -16.04
CA THR A 60 2.92 -3.76 -17.11
C THR A 60 1.69 -2.88 -17.25
N VAL A 61 1.88 -1.57 -17.23
CA VAL A 61 0.81 -0.60 -17.45
C VAL A 61 1.29 0.48 -18.40
N LYS A 62 0.51 0.78 -19.45
CA LYS A 62 0.85 1.82 -20.45
C LYS A 62 2.27 1.66 -21.02
N GLY A 63 2.70 0.41 -21.23
CA GLY A 63 4.03 0.07 -21.77
C GLY A 63 5.20 0.26 -20.79
N LYS A 64 4.93 0.46 -19.48
CA LYS A 64 5.94 0.52 -18.43
C LYS A 64 5.83 -0.67 -17.51
N ASP A 65 6.96 -1.27 -17.18
CA ASP A 65 7.06 -2.40 -16.27
C ASP A 65 7.36 -1.92 -14.86
N TYR A 66 6.64 -2.49 -13.90
CA TYR A 66 6.77 -2.21 -12.48
C TYR A 66 7.04 -3.51 -11.73
N ARG A 67 7.91 -3.43 -10.73
CA ARG A 67 8.11 -4.46 -9.72
C ARG A 67 7.79 -3.85 -8.36
N GLN A 68 6.81 -4.40 -7.68
CA GLN A 68 6.31 -3.87 -6.40
C GLN A 68 6.30 -4.93 -5.32
N GLN A 69 6.41 -4.46 -4.09
CA GLN A 69 6.37 -5.26 -2.88
C GLN A 69 5.10 -4.91 -2.10
N TYR A 70 4.35 -5.94 -1.69
CA TYR A 70 3.27 -5.81 -0.74
C TYR A 70 3.68 -6.46 0.59
N ASN A 71 3.61 -5.67 1.66
CA ASN A 71 3.94 -6.06 3.02
C ASN A 71 2.64 -6.29 3.80
N GLY A 72 2.31 -7.54 4.08
CA GLY A 72 1.09 -7.91 4.77
C GLY A 72 0.80 -9.39 4.58
N TYR A 73 -0.02 -9.99 5.45
CA TYR A 73 -0.49 -11.36 5.27
C TYR A 73 -1.73 -11.37 4.39
N VAL A 74 -1.76 -12.21 3.35
CA VAL A 74 -2.93 -12.40 2.50
C VAL A 74 -3.14 -13.88 2.25
N GLU A 75 -4.09 -14.48 2.95
CA GLU A 75 -4.35 -15.93 2.89
C GLU A 75 -4.68 -16.40 1.46
N LYS A 76 -5.48 -15.63 0.71
CA LYS A 76 -5.83 -15.97 -0.67
C LYS A 76 -4.61 -16.01 -1.61
N LEU A 77 -3.66 -15.08 -1.44
CA LEU A 77 -2.42 -15.08 -2.24
C LEU A 77 -1.55 -16.29 -1.89
N ASP A 78 -1.50 -16.65 -0.62
CA ASP A 78 -0.80 -17.86 -0.18
C ASP A 78 -1.35 -19.12 -0.82
N GLN A 79 -2.67 -19.24 -0.90
CA GLN A 79 -3.35 -20.39 -1.50
C GLN A 79 -3.05 -20.53 -3.01
N GLN A 80 -2.79 -19.41 -3.70
CA GLN A 80 -2.40 -19.41 -5.12
C GLN A 80 -0.97 -19.89 -5.36
N ILE A 81 -0.12 -19.88 -4.33
CA ILE A 81 1.26 -20.37 -4.41
C ILE A 81 1.28 -21.83 -4.02
N GLU A 82 1.92 -22.66 -4.85
CA GLU A 82 2.18 -24.07 -4.51
C GLU A 82 2.89 -24.19 -3.16
N GLU A 83 2.40 -25.06 -2.30
CA GLU A 83 2.89 -25.23 -0.93
C GLU A 83 4.41 -25.45 -0.86
N ASN A 84 4.94 -26.23 -1.82
CA ASN A 84 6.37 -26.52 -1.93
C ASN A 84 7.22 -25.31 -2.32
N SER A 85 6.63 -24.24 -2.83
CA SER A 85 7.32 -23.03 -3.31
C SER A 85 7.11 -21.82 -2.39
N ARG A 86 6.18 -21.90 -1.43
CA ARG A 86 5.92 -20.83 -0.46
C ARG A 86 7.16 -20.53 0.37
N CYS A 87 7.40 -19.24 0.65
CA CYS A 87 8.47 -18.77 1.53
C CYS A 87 9.90 -19.11 1.09
N LYS A 88 10.12 -19.60 -0.15
CA LYS A 88 11.44 -19.97 -0.67
C LYS A 88 12.11 -18.87 -1.50
N GLY A 89 11.54 -17.67 -1.54
CA GLY A 89 12.03 -16.56 -2.34
C GLY A 89 11.39 -16.55 -3.72
N VAL A 90 12.22 -16.64 -4.77
CA VAL A 90 11.75 -16.59 -6.17
C VAL A 90 10.88 -17.80 -6.49
N LEU A 91 9.70 -17.54 -7.02
CA LEU A 91 8.72 -18.57 -7.38
C LEU A 91 9.05 -19.13 -8.76
N SER A 92 9.19 -20.46 -8.86
CA SER A 92 9.40 -21.17 -10.12
C SER A 92 8.17 -21.11 -11.03
N ASN A 93 6.99 -21.22 -10.43
CA ASN A 93 5.70 -21.01 -11.06
C ASN A 93 5.13 -19.70 -10.53
N ALA A 94 5.14 -18.66 -11.34
CA ALA A 94 4.64 -17.33 -10.97
C ALA A 94 3.12 -17.24 -11.22
N PRO A 95 2.25 -17.36 -10.19
CA PRO A 95 0.82 -17.28 -10.39
C PRO A 95 0.40 -15.87 -10.81
N GLU A 96 -0.66 -15.79 -11.60
CA GLU A 96 -1.29 -14.53 -11.96
C GLU A 96 -2.20 -14.08 -10.83
N ILE A 97 -2.06 -12.81 -10.45
CA ILE A 97 -2.83 -12.17 -9.39
C ILE A 97 -3.47 -10.89 -9.94
N LYS A 98 -4.59 -10.48 -9.37
CA LYS A 98 -5.17 -9.17 -9.66
C LYS A 98 -4.63 -8.15 -8.68
N ILE A 99 -4.28 -6.98 -9.21
CA ILE A 99 -3.87 -5.82 -8.40
C ILE A 99 -4.72 -4.61 -8.75
N THR A 100 -4.87 -3.71 -7.80
CA THR A 100 -5.36 -2.36 -8.01
C THR A 100 -4.17 -1.41 -8.00
N TYR A 101 -4.07 -0.52 -8.97
CA TYR A 101 -3.02 0.49 -9.08
C TYR A 101 -3.60 1.88 -9.28
N PHE A 102 -2.88 2.93 -8.87
CA PHE A 102 -3.33 4.31 -9.06
C PHE A 102 -2.84 4.88 -10.42
N PRO A 103 -3.70 5.33 -11.34
CA PRO A 103 -3.29 5.71 -12.70
C PRO A 103 -2.28 6.85 -12.81
N LEU A 104 -2.28 7.79 -11.86
CA LEU A 104 -1.33 8.91 -11.83
C LEU A 104 0.03 8.52 -11.26
N PHE A 105 0.04 7.61 -10.28
CA PHE A 105 1.24 7.07 -9.66
C PHE A 105 1.20 5.55 -9.75
N SER A 106 1.48 5.01 -10.94
CA SER A 106 1.23 3.58 -11.20
C SER A 106 2.06 2.63 -10.35
N PHE A 107 3.11 3.12 -9.67
CA PHE A 107 3.87 2.35 -8.69
C PHE A 107 3.13 2.16 -7.36
N TRP A 108 2.10 2.97 -7.06
CA TRP A 108 1.17 2.69 -5.98
C TRP A 108 0.23 1.59 -6.44
N SER A 109 0.41 0.41 -5.85
CA SER A 109 -0.42 -0.75 -6.16
C SER A 109 -0.54 -1.70 -4.97
N GLU A 110 -1.66 -2.40 -4.89
CA GLU A 110 -1.96 -3.40 -3.87
C GLU A 110 -2.71 -4.59 -4.49
N PRO A 111 -2.53 -5.83 -4.00
CA PRO A 111 -3.33 -6.97 -4.45
C PRO A 111 -4.82 -6.73 -4.20
N VAL A 112 -5.69 -7.08 -5.15
CA VAL A 112 -7.15 -6.94 -4.95
C VAL A 112 -7.61 -7.80 -3.77
N ASP A 113 -7.05 -8.99 -3.65
CA ASP A 113 -7.36 -9.97 -2.60
C ASP A 113 -6.74 -9.66 -1.23
N HIS A 114 -6.16 -8.47 -1.01
CA HIS A 114 -5.71 -8.06 0.33
C HIS A 114 -6.88 -8.11 1.33
N ILE A 115 -6.58 -8.33 2.61
CA ILE A 115 -7.61 -8.47 3.66
C ILE A 115 -8.55 -7.25 3.58
N GLU A 116 -9.77 -7.51 3.12
CA GLU A 116 -10.83 -6.51 3.07
C GLU A 116 -11.25 -6.22 4.51
N PHE A 117 -10.69 -5.16 5.08
CA PHE A 117 -11.40 -4.45 6.13
C PHE A 117 -12.75 -4.03 5.57
N SER A 118 -13.83 -4.17 6.35
CA SER A 118 -15.12 -3.63 5.95
C SER A 118 -14.97 -2.16 5.54
N VAL A 119 -15.80 -1.67 4.62
CA VAL A 119 -15.74 -0.26 4.17
C VAL A 119 -15.72 0.70 5.36
N ILE A 120 -16.45 0.36 6.42
CA ILE A 120 -16.50 1.11 7.68
C ILE A 120 -15.15 1.09 8.40
N GLU A 121 -14.54 -0.09 8.62
CA GLU A 121 -13.23 -0.20 9.26
C GLU A 121 -12.14 0.54 8.49
N LYS A 122 -12.18 0.47 7.16
CA LYS A 122 -11.25 1.21 6.29
C LYS A 122 -11.39 2.72 6.47
N ILE A 123 -12.62 3.24 6.47
CA ILE A 123 -12.88 4.65 6.72
C ILE A 123 -12.45 5.05 8.14
N MET A 124 -12.75 4.24 9.15
CA MET A 124 -12.31 4.49 10.53
C MET A 124 -10.79 4.54 10.64
N TYR A 125 -10.09 3.60 10.01
CA TYR A 125 -8.63 3.54 10.01
C TYR A 125 -8.02 4.78 9.34
N ILE A 126 -8.58 5.21 8.21
CA ILE A 126 -8.20 6.46 7.53
C ILE A 126 -8.43 7.66 8.45
N LEU A 127 -9.60 7.77 9.08
CA LEU A 127 -9.92 8.88 9.98
C LEU A 127 -8.96 8.93 11.17
N ILE A 128 -8.68 7.79 11.81
CA ILE A 128 -7.74 7.71 12.94
C ILE A 128 -6.35 8.18 12.52
N LYS A 129 -5.85 7.75 11.36
CA LYS A 129 -4.55 8.20 10.83
C LYS A 129 -4.53 9.70 10.58
N VAL A 130 -5.54 10.22 9.88
CA VAL A 130 -5.63 11.65 9.55
C VAL A 130 -5.70 12.50 10.83
N ILE A 131 -6.59 12.14 11.77
CA ILE A 131 -6.75 12.84 13.05
C ILE A 131 -5.47 12.76 13.88
N GLY A 132 -4.80 11.61 13.94
CA GLY A 132 -3.54 11.43 14.65
C GLY A 132 -2.43 12.34 14.12
N ILE A 133 -2.27 12.42 12.80
CA ILE A 133 -1.29 13.33 12.17
C ILE A 133 -1.64 14.79 12.48
N LEU A 134 -2.91 15.17 12.38
CA LEU A 134 -3.36 16.53 12.70
C LEU A 134 -3.11 16.90 14.16
N ILE A 135 -3.38 15.99 15.11
CA ILE A 135 -3.09 16.21 16.54
C ILE A 135 -1.59 16.35 16.78
N LEU A 136 -0.76 15.49 16.17
CA LEU A 136 0.70 15.57 16.31
C LEU A 136 1.21 16.92 15.81
N LEU A 137 0.85 17.30 14.58
CA LEU A 137 1.23 18.59 14.02
C LEU A 137 0.74 19.73 14.91
N PHE A 138 -0.54 19.74 15.31
CA PHE A 138 -1.08 20.78 16.18
C PHE A 138 -0.34 20.88 17.52
N THR A 139 0.02 19.76 18.12
CA THR A 139 0.74 19.71 19.41
C THR A 139 2.16 20.27 19.28
N PHE A 140 2.87 19.96 18.19
CA PHE A 140 4.21 20.51 17.94
C PHE A 140 4.20 21.99 17.55
N PHE A 141 3.15 22.48 16.87
CA PHE A 141 3.03 23.89 16.45
C PHE A 141 2.40 24.81 17.49
N ARG A 142 1.84 24.27 18.57
CA ARG A 142 1.29 25.06 19.69
C ARG A 142 2.38 25.54 20.66
N ARG A 143 3.57 24.92 20.64
CA ARG A 143 4.77 25.44 21.30
C ARG A 143 5.43 26.50 20.44
#